data_AF-A0A7W7PHF3-F1
#
_entry.id   AF-A0A7W7PHF3-F1
#
_cell.length_a   1.000
_cell.length_b   1.000
_cell.length_c   1.000
_cell.angle_alpha   90.00
_cell.angle_beta   90.00
_cell.angle_gamma   90.00
#
_symmetry.space_group_name_H-M   'P 1'
#
loop_
_entity.id
_entity.type
_entity.pdbx_description
1 polymer ?
#
loop_
_entity_poly.entity_id
_entity_poly.type
_entity_poly.pdbx_seq_one_letter_code
_entity_poly.pdbx_strand_id
1 'polypeptide(L)' 'MDEHPVIRFTKELMMVTDLDQTAAGAFVRTVYQEGMREGEQRVIVDLHRRDRRIAELEEELARSRGESD' A
#
# COMPACT_ATOMS: atom_id res chain seq x y z
N MET A 1 -2.68 -19.78 20.34
CA MET A 1 -3.02 -18.69 19.39
C MET A 1 -1.97 -17.63 19.59
N ASP A 2 -1.23 -17.29 18.55
CA ASP A 2 -0.24 -16.22 18.60
C ASP A 2 -0.95 -14.87 18.71
N GLU A 3 -0.40 -13.95 19.49
CA GLU A 3 -0.94 -12.61 19.65
C GLU A 3 -0.91 -11.86 18.31
N HIS A 4 -2.00 -11.14 17.99
CA HIS A 4 -2.07 -10.35 16.77
C HIS A 4 -0.93 -9.31 16.73
N PRO A 5 -0.15 -9.18 15.65
CA PRO A 5 1.05 -8.33 15.61
C PRO A 5 0.81 -6.88 16.02
N VAL A 6 -0.35 -6.30 15.66
CA VAL A 6 -0.72 -4.94 16.05
C VAL A 6 -0.92 -4.82 17.57
N ILE A 7 -1.49 -5.83 18.22
CA ILE A 7 -1.67 -5.82 19.68
C ILE A 7 -0.32 -5.89 20.37
N ARG A 8 0.56 -6.78 19.92
CA ARG A 8 1.94 -6.89 20.42
C ARG A 8 2.69 -5.57 20.26
N PHE A 9 2.63 -4.97 19.08
CA PHE A 9 3.27 -3.68 18.80
C PHE A 9 2.74 -2.55 19.69
N THR A 10 1.42 -2.45 19.89
CA THR A 10 0.85 -1.43 20.79
C THR A 10 1.36 -1.60 22.22
N LYS A 11 1.48 -2.85 22.71
CA LYS A 11 2.06 -3.13 24.03
C LYS A 11 3.54 -2.74 24.10
N GLU A 12 4.32 -3.10 23.09
CA GLU A 12 5.73 -2.73 22.99
C GLU A 12 5.92 -1.20 22.97
N LEU A 13 5.08 -0.48 22.23
CA LEU A 13 5.07 0.98 22.21
C LEU A 13 4.80 1.57 23.60
N MET A 14 3.81 1.05 24.31
CA MET A 14 3.51 1.47 25.68
C MET A 14 4.65 1.15 26.67
N MET A 15 5.46 0.12 26.42
CA MET A 15 6.61 -0.20 27.29
C MET A 15 7.78 0.76 27.12
N VAL A 16 7.92 1.37 25.94
CA VAL A 16 9.05 2.26 25.60
C VAL A 16 8.66 3.74 25.56
N THR A 17 7.41 4.05 25.90
CA THR A 17 6.87 5.41 25.95
C THR A 17 5.99 5.58 27.19
N ASP A 18 5.65 6.82 27.55
CA ASP A 18 4.69 7.10 28.63
C ASP A 18 3.24 7.15 28.14
N LEU A 19 2.94 6.57 26.97
CA LEU A 19 1.59 6.56 26.42
C LEU A 19 0.70 5.56 27.15
N ASP A 20 -0.48 6.02 27.57
CA ASP A 20 -1.53 5.10 28.00
C ASP A 20 -2.08 4.29 26.81
N GLN A 21 -2.90 3.29 27.11
CA GLN A 21 -3.48 2.39 26.11
C GLN A 21 -4.32 3.14 25.05
N THR A 22 -5.01 4.20 25.45
CA THR A 22 -5.87 4.97 24.55
C THR A 22 -5.02 5.78 23.57
N ALA A 23 -3.99 6.46 24.07
CA ALA A 23 -3.08 7.25 23.25
C ALA A 23 -2.23 6.36 22.34
N ALA A 24 -1.69 5.25 22.84
CA ALA A 24 -0.95 4.27 22.04
C ALA A 24 -1.85 3.64 20.96
N GLY A 25 -3.08 3.26 21.30
CA GLY A 25 -4.05 2.72 20.35
C GLY A 25 -4.43 3.71 19.25
N ALA A 26 -4.66 4.98 19.61
CA ALA A 26 -4.92 6.04 18.64
C ALA A 26 -3.73 6.26 17.70
N PHE A 27 -2.50 6.32 18.25
CA PHE A 27 -1.29 6.46 17.46
C PHE A 27 -1.11 5.32 16.46
N VAL A 28 -1.18 4.07 16.92
CA VAL A 28 -1.03 2.88 16.06
C VAL A 28 -2.09 2.84 14.96
N ARG A 29 -3.34 3.20 15.28
CA ARG A 29 -4.43 3.29 14.29
C ARG A 29 -4.11 4.33 13.22
N THR A 30 -3.67 5.53 13.61
CA THR A 30 -3.34 6.61 12.66
C THR A 30 -2.23 6.17 11.71
N VAL A 31 -1.13 5.64 12.24
CA VAL A 31 0.01 5.17 11.43
C VAL A 31 -0.42 4.05 10.48
N TYR A 32 -1.25 3.10 10.95
CA TYR A 32 -1.76 2.04 10.10
C TYR A 32 -2.61 2.58 8.95
N GLN A 33 -3.51 3.54 9.22
CA GLN A 33 -4.38 4.13 8.21
C GLN A 33 -3.58 4.94 7.17
N GLU A 34 -2.58 5.70 7.61
CA GLU A 34 -1.69 6.43 6.71
C GLU A 34 -0.88 5.48 5.82
N GLY A 35 -0.31 4.42 6.40
CA GLY A 35 0.42 3.40 5.66
C GLY A 35 -0.46 2.67 4.64
N MET A 36 -1.70 2.35 4.99
CA MET A 36 -2.69 1.78 4.06
C MET A 36 -2.96 2.72 2.89
N ARG A 37 -3.23 4.00 3.15
CA ARG A 37 -3.48 5.01 2.12
C ARG A 37 -2.29 5.20 1.19
N GLU A 38 -1.07 5.22 1.74
CA GLU A 38 0.16 5.29 0.94
C GLU A 38 0.34 4.03 0.07
N GLY A 39 0.04 2.85 0.63
CA GLY A 39 0.03 1.58 -0.09
C GLY A 39 -0.95 1.57 -1.26
N GLU A 40 -2.19 2.00 -1.02
CA GLU A 40 -3.22 2.12 -2.06
C GLU A 40 -2.78 3.06 -3.18
N GLN A 41 -2.23 4.23 -2.83
CA GLN A 41 -1.74 5.19 -3.82
C GLN A 41 -0.61 4.60 -4.68
N ARG A 42 0.33 3.86 -4.08
CA ARG A 42 1.40 3.17 -4.82
C ARG A 42 0.85 2.14 -5.80
N VAL A 43 -0.10 1.31 -5.35
CA VAL A 43 -0.73 0.30 -6.21
C VAL A 43 -1.42 0.97 -7.40
N ILE A 44 -2.15 2.07 -7.18
CA ILE A 44 -2.80 2.82 -8.26
C ILE A 44 -1.77 3.30 -9.29
N VAL A 45 -0.65 3.90 -8.84
CA VAL A 45 0.42 4.37 -9.74
C VAL A 45 1.03 3.22 -10.54
N ASP A 46 1.28 2.08 -9.89
CA ASP A 46 1.85 0.91 -10.54
C ASP A 46 0.90 0.30 -11.57
N LEU A 47 -0.41 0.27 -11.28
CA LEU A 47 -1.43 -0.16 -12.25
C LEU A 47 -1.45 0.75 -13.48
N HIS A 48 -1.49 2.07 -13.30
CA HIS A 48 -1.46 3.01 -14.43
C HIS A 48 -0.17 2.90 -15.26
N ARG A 49 0.96 2.55 -14.64
CA ARG A 49 2.21 2.28 -15.36
C ARG A 49 2.11 1.01 -16.19
N ARG A 50 1.53 -0.05 -15.63
CA ARG A 50 1.30 -1.32 -16.34
C ARG A 50 0.34 -1.14 -17.50
N ASP A 51 -0.77 -0.44 -17.30
CA ASP A 51 -1.77 -0.19 -18.34
C ASP A 51 -1.18 0.57 -19.52
N ARG A 52 -0.38 1.63 -19.25
CA ARG A 52 0.36 2.32 -20.30
C ARG A 52 1.31 1.40 -21.06
N ARG A 53 2.05 0.55 -20.34
CA ARG A 53 2.97 -0.38 -20.98
C ARG A 53 2.24 -1.43 -21.83
N ILE A 54 1.05 -1.88 -21.40
CA ILE A 54 0.21 -2.79 -22.18
C ILE A 54 -0.25 -2.09 -23.46
N ALA A 55 -0.77 -0.86 -23.36
CA ALA A 55 -1.20 -0.09 -24.52
C ALA A 55 -0.07 0.14 -25.54
N GLU A 56 1.15 0.48 -25.06
CA GLU A 56 2.34 0.60 -25.93
C GLU A 56 2.65 -0.71 -26.66
N LEU A 57 2.59 -1.85 -25.95
CA LEU A 57 2.85 -3.17 -26.53
C LEU A 57 1.76 -3.61 -27.51
N GLU A 58 0.50 -3.30 -27.23
CA GLU A 58 -0.63 -3.55 -28.13
C GLU A 58 -0.48 -2.74 -29.42
N GLU A 59 -0.05 -1.48 -29.31
CA GLU A 59 0.23 -0.64 -30.47
C GLU A 59 1.43 -1.16 -31.29
N GLU A 60 2.52 -1.54 -30.63
CA GLU A 60 3.68 -2.18 -31.28
C GLU A 60 3.27 -3.47 -32.00
N LEU A 61 2.40 -4.28 -31.39
CA LEU A 61 1.88 -5.50 -31.97
C LEU A 61 1.00 -5.22 -33.20
N ALA A 62 0.07 -4.26 -33.11
CA ALA A 62 -0.77 -3.84 -34.24
C ALA A 62 0.09 -3.32 -35.42
N ARG A 63 1.10 -2.50 -35.12
CA ARG A 63 2.09 -2.04 -36.11
C ARG A 63 2.82 -3.20 -36.77
N SER A 64 3.23 -4.21 -36.00
CA SER A 64 3.92 -5.39 -36.52
C SER A 64 3.04 -6.29 -37.40
N ARG A 65 1.72 -6.25 -37.20
CA ARG A 65 0.72 -6.99 -37.99
C ARG A 65 0.25 -6.23 -39.23
N GLY A 66 0.63 -4.97 -39.37
CA GLY A 66 0.13 -4.10 -40.44
C GLY A 66 -1.32 -3.65 -40.24
N GLU A 67 -1.79 -3.64 -38.99
CA GLU A 67 -3.17 -3.27 -38.61
C GLU A 67 -3.27 -1.78 -38.20
N SER A 68 -2.17 -1.03 -38.27
CA SER A 68 -2.13 0.41 -38.01
C SER A 68 -2.24 1.19 -39.32
N ASP A 69 -3.47 1.52 -39.72
CA ASP A 69 -3.79 2.55 -40.72
C ASP A 69 -3.95 3.92 -40.05
#